data_AF-A0A2D4HT56-F1
#
_entry.id   AF-A0A2D4HT56-F1
#
_cell.length_a   1.000
_cell.length_b   1.000
_cell.length_c   1.000
_cell.angle_alpha   90.00
_cell.angle_beta   90.00
_cell.angle_gamma   90.00
#
_symmetry.space_group_name_H-M   'P 1'
#
loop_
_entity.id
_entity.type
_entity.pdbx_description
1 polymer ?
#
loop_
_entity_poly.entity_id
_entity_poly.type
_entity_poly.pdbx_seq_one_letter_code
_entity_poly.pdbx_strand_id
1 'polypeptide(L)'
;LMYNPVLPHGQRPVFLQTDMDHIFTRIAVDRVAAADGHYDVLFIGTDIGTVLKVVTVPKDSWQNMEELLLEELQVFKDSSPITSMQISSKRQQLYLGSRTSISQLPLHRCGMYGKACAECCLARDPYCAWDGTTCTRYLQNTKRRFRRQDVRNGDPSILCSRYPQKTSVPERKIYGVEGSSTFLECLPQSLQAKIVWTYQKTRSDPQKEVL
;
A
#
# COMPACT_ATOMS: atom_id res chain seq x y z
N LEU A 1 31.94 -29.15 2.79
CA LEU A 1 31.22 -28.29 3.75
C LEU A 1 32.17 -27.18 4.17
N MET A 2 31.75 -25.91 4.19
CA MET A 2 32.59 -24.78 4.63
C MET A 2 32.32 -24.47 6.11
N TYR A 3 33.33 -23.98 6.84
CA TYR A 3 33.23 -23.65 8.27
C TYR A 3 32.42 -22.38 8.54
N ASN A 4 32.61 -21.34 7.73
CA ASN A 4 31.96 -20.05 7.92
C ASN A 4 30.57 -20.01 7.25
N PRO A 5 29.53 -19.51 7.95
CA PRO A 5 28.22 -19.31 7.35
C PRO A 5 28.21 -18.13 6.38
N VAL A 6 27.33 -18.18 5.39
CA VAL A 6 27.00 -17.01 4.55
C VAL A 6 25.92 -16.21 5.27
N LEU A 7 26.26 -14.99 5.71
CA LEU A 7 25.33 -14.10 6.39
C LEU A 7 24.57 -13.23 5.38
N PRO A 8 23.29 -12.87 5.66
CA PRO A 8 22.55 -11.94 4.83
C PRO A 8 23.18 -10.55 4.86
N HIS A 9 22.94 -9.77 3.80
CA HIS A 9 23.32 -8.37 3.78
C HIS A 9 22.63 -7.62 4.93
N GLY A 10 23.38 -6.79 5.67
CA GLY A 10 22.87 -6.11 6.86
C GLY A 10 22.66 -7.00 8.10
N GLN A 11 23.08 -8.27 8.05
CA GLN A 11 23.00 -9.25 9.15
C GLN A 11 21.58 -9.48 9.70
N ARG A 12 20.54 -9.18 8.90
CA ARG A 12 19.13 -9.37 9.28
C ARG A 12 18.27 -9.75 8.08
N PRO A 13 17.09 -10.37 8.28
CA PRO A 13 16.11 -10.57 7.22
C PRO A 13 15.62 -9.24 6.64
N VAL A 14 15.25 -9.27 5.35
CA VAL A 14 14.66 -8.11 4.63
C VAL A 14 13.18 -7.93 4.98
N PHE A 15 12.48 -9.04 5.22
CA PHE A 15 11.10 -9.08 5.66
C PHE A 15 10.92 -10.24 6.64
N LEU A 16 10.26 -10.00 7.77
CA LEU A 16 9.95 -11.03 8.76
C LEU A 16 8.49 -10.94 9.18
N GLN A 17 7.77 -12.05 9.07
CA GLN A 17 6.41 -12.17 9.57
C GLN A 17 6.32 -13.46 10.39
N THR A 18 5.98 -13.35 11.66
CA THR A 18 5.83 -14.47 12.60
C THR A 18 4.35 -14.69 12.92
N ASP A 19 4.03 -15.85 13.50
CA ASP A 19 2.70 -16.16 14.05
C ASP A 19 1.55 -16.11 13.03
N MET A 20 1.81 -16.59 11.81
CA MET A 20 0.81 -16.71 10.75
C MET A 20 0.37 -18.16 10.55
N ASP A 21 -0.89 -18.35 10.19
CA ASP A 21 -1.48 -19.67 9.86
C ASP A 21 -1.11 -20.17 8.44
N HIS A 22 -0.07 -19.59 7.83
CA HIS A 22 0.38 -19.90 6.48
C HIS A 22 1.89 -19.73 6.34
N ILE A 23 2.46 -20.29 5.27
CA ILE A 23 3.90 -20.18 4.98
C ILE A 23 4.15 -19.51 3.64
N PHE A 24 5.32 -18.88 3.52
CA PHE A 24 5.79 -18.34 2.24
C PHE A 24 6.31 -19.47 1.35
N THR A 25 5.86 -19.50 0.10
CA THR A 25 6.17 -20.55 -0.87
C THR A 25 7.07 -20.05 -2.00
N ARG A 26 6.87 -18.82 -2.47
CA ARG A 26 7.59 -18.25 -3.61
C ARG A 26 7.89 -16.78 -3.38
N ILE A 27 8.97 -16.30 -4.00
CA ILE A 27 9.34 -14.89 -4.00
C ILE A 27 9.78 -14.49 -5.41
N ALA A 28 9.39 -13.28 -5.81
CA ALA A 28 9.95 -12.59 -6.97
C ALA A 28 10.15 -11.12 -6.61
N VAL A 29 11.22 -10.51 -7.13
CA VAL A 29 11.62 -9.14 -6.77
C VAL A 29 11.71 -8.30 -8.03
N ASP A 30 11.12 -7.11 -8.03
CA ASP A 30 11.31 -6.11 -9.08
C ASP A 30 12.05 -4.88 -8.53
N ARG A 31 13.00 -4.38 -9.32
CA ARG A 31 13.77 -3.17 -9.03
C ARG A 31 13.07 -1.98 -9.68
N VAL A 32 12.38 -1.17 -8.89
CA VAL A 32 11.48 -0.13 -9.39
C VAL A 32 12.10 1.24 -9.21
N ALA A 33 12.14 2.04 -10.29
CA ALA A 33 12.50 3.45 -10.20
C ALA A 33 11.35 4.26 -9.60
N ALA A 34 11.67 5.13 -8.66
CA ALA A 34 10.78 6.08 -7.99
C ALA A 34 11.33 7.52 -8.15
N ALA A 35 10.65 8.49 -7.55
CA ALA A 35 11.05 9.90 -7.59
C ALA A 35 12.38 10.18 -6.85
N ASP A 36 12.66 9.42 -5.79
CA ASP A 36 13.79 9.60 -4.87
C ASP A 36 14.85 8.50 -4.98
N GLY A 37 14.67 7.50 -5.85
CA GLY A 37 15.67 6.46 -6.05
C GLY A 37 15.12 5.20 -6.68
N HIS A 38 15.68 4.06 -6.28
CA HIS A 38 15.21 2.75 -6.67
C HIS A 38 14.84 1.95 -5.42
N TYR A 39 13.79 1.16 -5.53
CA TYR A 39 13.31 0.29 -4.47
C TYR A 39 13.23 -1.14 -4.96
N ASP A 40 13.57 -2.07 -4.08
CA ASP A 40 13.33 -3.49 -4.31
C ASP A 40 11.93 -3.80 -3.77
N VAL A 41 11.01 -4.16 -4.67
CA VAL A 41 9.64 -4.56 -4.33
C VAL A 41 9.54 -6.07 -4.39
N LEU A 42 9.23 -6.67 -3.25
CA LEU A 42 9.09 -8.10 -3.07
C LEU A 42 7.63 -8.49 -3.30
N PHE A 43 7.41 -9.48 -4.16
CA PHE A 43 6.16 -10.21 -4.27
C PHE A 43 6.37 -11.59 -3.64
N ILE A 44 5.61 -11.89 -2.60
CA ILE A 44 5.74 -13.12 -1.81
C ILE A 44 4.43 -13.89 -1.93
N GLY A 45 4.50 -15.14 -2.38
CA GLY A 45 3.35 -16.03 -2.47
C GLY A 45 3.27 -16.96 -1.27
N THR A 46 2.06 -17.39 -0.93
CA THR A 46 1.79 -18.28 0.21
C THR A 46 1.25 -19.64 -0.23
N ASP A 47 1.13 -20.56 0.73
CA ASP A 47 0.48 -21.86 0.56
C ASP A 47 -1.06 -21.79 0.60
N ILE A 48 -1.62 -20.64 0.98
CA ILE A 48 -3.07 -20.38 0.98
C ILE A 48 -3.53 -19.53 -0.23
N GLY A 49 -2.66 -19.35 -1.23
CA GLY A 49 -3.02 -18.66 -2.47
C GLY A 49 -3.08 -17.14 -2.37
N THR A 50 -2.45 -16.54 -1.36
CA THR A 50 -2.30 -15.08 -1.22
C THR A 50 -0.96 -14.60 -1.77
N VAL A 51 -0.91 -13.36 -2.24
CA VAL A 51 0.31 -12.64 -2.58
C VAL A 51 0.44 -11.39 -1.75
N LEU A 52 1.58 -11.25 -1.08
CA LEU A 52 2.00 -10.06 -0.36
C LEU A 52 2.89 -9.22 -1.27
N LYS A 53 2.66 -7.91 -1.29
CA LYS A 53 3.52 -6.90 -1.92
C LYS A 53 4.20 -6.10 -0.82
N VAL A 54 5.51 -6.26 -0.72
CA VAL A 54 6.32 -5.63 0.34
C VAL A 54 7.38 -4.74 -0.31
N VAL A 55 7.61 -3.56 0.28
CA VAL A 55 8.76 -2.71 -0.06
C VAL A 55 9.60 -2.48 1.18
N THR A 56 10.92 -2.37 1.01
CA THR A 56 11.81 -1.93 2.07
C THR A 56 12.29 -0.51 1.79
N VAL A 57 12.13 0.37 2.78
CA VAL A 57 12.43 1.79 2.65
C VAL A 57 13.46 2.21 3.71
N PRO A 58 14.47 3.01 3.38
CA PRO A 58 15.41 3.52 4.39
C PRO A 58 14.70 4.53 5.29
N LYS A 59 14.69 4.32 6.61
CA LYS A 59 14.10 5.25 7.57
C LYS A 59 15.04 6.43 7.79
N ASP A 60 16.17 6.19 8.46
CA ASP A 60 17.16 7.23 8.81
C ASP A 60 18.52 7.01 8.13
N SER A 61 18.93 5.74 7.99
CA SER A 61 20.16 5.34 7.31
C SER A 61 19.92 4.07 6.48
N TRP A 62 20.83 3.78 5.56
CA TRP A 62 20.81 2.53 4.78
C TRP A 62 20.98 1.26 5.63
N GLN A 63 21.37 1.39 6.89
CA GLN A 63 21.38 0.27 7.84
C GLN A 63 20.01 0.06 8.51
N ASN A 64 19.16 1.10 8.59
CA ASN A 64 17.84 1.05 9.20
C ASN A 64 16.73 1.13 8.14
N MET A 65 16.50 0.01 7.47
CA MET A 65 15.36 -0.27 6.61
C MET A 65 14.10 -0.56 7.44
N GLU A 66 13.01 0.10 7.07
CA GLU A 66 11.62 -0.18 7.44
C GLU A 66 11.01 -1.09 6.36
N GLU A 67 10.31 -2.14 6.79
CA GLU A 67 9.53 -3.02 5.93
C GLU A 67 8.08 -2.55 5.88
N LEU A 68 7.51 -2.46 4.67
CA LEU A 68 6.14 -2.01 4.46
C LEU A 68 5.38 -3.05 3.65
N LEU A 69 4.40 -3.68 4.29
CA LEU A 69 3.38 -4.46 3.58
C LEU A 69 2.39 -3.48 2.92
N LEU A 70 2.49 -3.36 1.60
CA LEU A 70 1.65 -2.44 0.81
C LEU A 70 0.31 -3.07 0.47
N GLU A 71 0.30 -4.38 0.23
CA GLU A 71 -0.90 -5.09 -0.18
C GLU A 71 -0.81 -6.59 0.11
N GLU A 72 -1.94 -7.19 0.43
CA GLU A 72 -2.15 -8.63 0.49
C GLU A 72 -3.38 -8.97 -0.35
N LEU A 73 -3.23 -9.89 -1.30
CA LEU A 73 -4.30 -10.23 -2.24
C LEU A 73 -4.51 -11.74 -2.30
N GLN A 74 -5.76 -12.18 -2.07
CA GLN A 74 -6.20 -13.54 -2.38
C GLN A 74 -6.29 -13.72 -3.89
N VAL A 75 -5.43 -14.57 -4.46
CA VAL A 75 -5.32 -14.75 -5.91
C VAL A 75 -6.17 -15.92 -6.38
N PHE A 76 -6.13 -17.03 -5.65
CA PHE A 76 -6.87 -18.25 -5.98
C PHE A 76 -8.05 -18.41 -5.03
N LYS A 77 -9.27 -18.49 -5.56
CA LYS A 77 -10.51 -18.56 -4.76
C LYS A 77 -10.63 -19.82 -3.91
N ASP A 78 -9.99 -20.90 -4.34
CA ASP A 78 -9.90 -22.19 -3.67
C ASP A 78 -8.73 -22.25 -2.67
N SER A 79 -8.07 -21.11 -2.41
CA SER A 79 -6.88 -21.02 -1.56
C SER A 79 -5.75 -21.98 -1.97
N SER A 80 -5.68 -22.32 -3.27
CA SER A 80 -4.65 -23.21 -3.79
C SER A 80 -3.24 -22.62 -3.57
N PRO A 81 -2.26 -23.44 -3.13
CA PRO A 81 -0.88 -22.99 -2.93
C PRO A 81 -0.26 -22.39 -4.20
N ILE A 82 0.50 -21.30 -4.03
CA ILE A 82 1.30 -20.74 -5.12
C ILE A 82 2.55 -21.62 -5.30
N THR A 83 2.66 -22.22 -6.48
CA THR A 83 3.73 -23.16 -6.83
C THR A 83 4.72 -22.60 -7.85
N SER A 84 4.34 -21.57 -8.59
CA SER A 84 5.22 -20.82 -9.49
C SER A 84 4.90 -19.33 -9.46
N MET A 85 5.94 -18.51 -9.61
CA MET A 85 5.83 -17.06 -9.62
C MET A 85 6.86 -16.49 -10.59
N GLN A 86 6.44 -15.61 -11.51
CA GLN A 86 7.30 -15.00 -12.51
C GLN A 86 6.90 -13.55 -12.76
N ILE A 87 7.88 -12.64 -12.78
CA ILE A 87 7.66 -11.21 -13.06
C ILE A 87 7.99 -10.91 -14.52
N SER A 88 7.16 -10.09 -15.16
CA SER A 88 7.48 -9.42 -16.40
C SER A 88 7.41 -7.91 -16.21
N SER A 89 8.53 -7.29 -15.82
CA SER A 89 8.61 -5.84 -15.63
C SER A 89 8.30 -5.09 -16.93
N LYS A 90 8.66 -5.63 -18.10
CA LYS A 90 8.28 -5.03 -19.40
C LYS A 90 6.76 -4.98 -19.61
N ARG A 91 6.05 -6.05 -19.25
CA ARG A 91 4.58 -6.12 -19.38
C ARG A 91 3.85 -5.52 -18.18
N GLN A 92 4.57 -5.23 -17.09
CA GLN A 92 4.03 -4.83 -15.80
C GLN A 92 3.06 -5.86 -15.22
N GLN A 93 3.43 -7.15 -15.31
CA GLN A 93 2.61 -8.27 -14.86
C GLN A 93 3.40 -9.24 -13.99
N LEU A 94 2.73 -9.80 -12.99
CA LEU A 94 3.13 -10.96 -12.20
C LEU A 94 2.28 -12.16 -12.62
N TYR A 95 2.92 -13.26 -12.98
CA TYR A 95 2.27 -14.53 -13.30
C TYR A 95 2.44 -15.50 -12.15
N LEU A 96 1.34 -16.13 -11.77
CA LEU A 96 1.24 -17.02 -10.61
C LEU A 96 0.62 -18.33 -11.05
N GLY A 97 1.23 -19.45 -10.68
CA GLY A 97 0.68 -20.77 -10.97
C GLY A 97 0.39 -21.55 -9.70
N SER A 98 -0.75 -22.21 -9.68
CA SER A 98 -1.09 -23.29 -8.74
C SER A 98 -1.23 -24.61 -9.50
N ARG A 99 -1.64 -25.67 -8.79
CA ARG A 99 -2.00 -26.95 -9.42
C ARG A 99 -3.28 -26.84 -10.27
N THR A 100 -4.16 -25.90 -9.95
CA THR A 100 -5.50 -25.80 -10.54
C THR A 100 -5.61 -24.71 -11.59
N SER A 101 -4.81 -23.65 -11.50
CA SER A 101 -4.95 -22.49 -12.38
C SER A 101 -3.69 -21.62 -12.46
N ILE A 102 -3.71 -20.70 -13.42
CA ILE A 102 -2.72 -19.62 -13.57
C ILE A 102 -3.45 -18.29 -13.43
N SER A 103 -2.87 -17.36 -12.69
CA SER A 103 -3.37 -15.99 -12.53
C SER A 103 -2.35 -14.97 -13.03
N GLN A 104 -2.86 -13.88 -13.56
CA GLN A 104 -2.09 -12.72 -14.01
C GLN A 104 -2.50 -11.51 -13.18
N LEU A 105 -1.54 -10.88 -12.51
CA LEU A 105 -1.76 -9.71 -11.68
C LEU A 105 -0.91 -8.53 -12.15
N PRO A 106 -1.48 -7.32 -12.27
CA PRO A 106 -0.67 -6.11 -12.44
C PRO A 106 0.31 -5.92 -11.28
N LEU A 107 1.52 -5.44 -11.56
CA LEU A 107 2.50 -5.13 -10.50
C LEU A 107 2.06 -3.95 -9.61
N HIS A 108 1.11 -3.15 -10.08
CA HIS A 108 0.57 -2.00 -9.37
C HIS A 108 -0.92 -1.83 -9.66
N ARG A 109 -1.65 -1.30 -8.67
CA ARG A 109 -3.07 -0.95 -8.77
C ARG A 109 -3.31 0.50 -8.37
N CYS A 110 -2.46 1.42 -8.85
CA CYS A 110 -2.47 2.83 -8.42
C CYS A 110 -3.85 3.50 -8.41
N GLY A 111 -4.73 3.16 -9.36
CA GLY A 111 -6.09 3.71 -9.41
C GLY A 111 -6.96 3.36 -8.19
N MET A 112 -6.63 2.31 -7.44
CA MET A 112 -7.31 1.94 -6.19
C MET A 112 -7.01 2.92 -5.04
N TYR A 113 -5.89 3.65 -5.10
CA TYR A 113 -5.54 4.69 -4.13
C TYR A 113 -6.29 6.01 -4.36
N GLY A 114 -7.19 6.08 -5.34
CA GLY A 114 -8.14 7.18 -5.45
C GLY A 114 -7.64 8.46 -6.15
N LYS A 115 -8.29 9.56 -5.78
CA LYS A 115 -8.20 10.88 -6.43
C LYS A 115 -7.74 11.98 -5.47
N ALA A 116 -7.34 11.66 -4.24
CA ALA A 116 -6.65 12.65 -3.43
C ALA A 116 -5.13 12.48 -3.57
N CYS A 117 -4.42 13.61 -3.63
CA CYS A 117 -2.95 13.61 -3.55
C CYS A 117 -2.48 12.92 -2.27
N ALA A 118 -3.19 13.14 -1.16
CA ALA A 118 -2.86 12.56 0.13
C ALA A 118 -2.97 11.02 0.13
N GLU A 119 -4.06 10.47 -0.40
CA GLU A 119 -4.25 9.00 -0.51
C GLU A 119 -3.11 8.36 -1.33
N CYS A 120 -2.74 8.97 -2.45
CA CYS A 120 -1.67 8.46 -3.30
C CYS A 120 -0.28 8.55 -2.64
N CYS A 121 -0.01 9.59 -1.85
CA CYS A 121 1.26 9.70 -1.12
C CYS A 121 1.34 8.71 0.05
N LEU A 122 0.23 8.53 0.79
CA LEU A 122 0.14 7.58 1.90
C LEU A 122 0.28 6.13 1.46
N ALA A 123 -0.05 5.82 0.20
CA ALA A 123 0.11 4.47 -0.34
C ALA A 123 1.56 3.98 -0.38
N ARG A 124 2.56 4.90 -0.42
CA ARG A 124 4.01 4.62 -0.44
C ARG A 124 4.45 3.57 -1.49
N ASP A 125 3.63 3.30 -2.50
CA ASP A 125 3.91 2.32 -3.55
C ASP A 125 4.87 2.93 -4.59
N PRO A 126 6.10 2.39 -4.79
CA PRO A 126 7.07 2.93 -5.75
C PRO A 126 6.57 2.98 -7.19
N TYR A 127 5.60 2.12 -7.54
CA TYR A 127 5.00 2.14 -8.86
C TYR A 127 4.00 3.29 -9.06
N CYS A 128 3.59 4.00 -8.00
CA CYS A 128 2.45 4.92 -8.02
C CYS A 128 2.85 6.34 -7.64
N ALA A 129 2.29 7.31 -8.36
CA ALA A 129 2.49 8.72 -8.13
C ALA A 129 1.23 9.52 -8.50
N TRP A 130 0.99 10.58 -7.76
CA TRP A 130 -0.07 11.54 -8.05
C TRP A 130 0.31 12.34 -9.29
N ASP A 131 -0.56 12.45 -10.29
CA ASP A 131 -0.23 13.16 -11.54
C ASP A 131 -0.77 14.59 -11.62
N GLY A 132 -1.46 15.05 -10.58
CA GLY A 132 -2.24 16.30 -10.55
C GLY A 132 -3.75 16.06 -10.49
N THR A 133 -4.22 14.87 -10.91
CA THR A 133 -5.65 14.56 -11.02
C THR A 133 -6.07 13.21 -10.45
N THR A 134 -5.22 12.18 -10.52
CA THR A 134 -5.48 10.87 -9.91
C THR A 134 -4.16 10.17 -9.58
N CYS A 135 -4.22 9.12 -8.77
CA CYS A 135 -3.06 8.27 -8.52
C CYS A 135 -2.82 7.36 -9.74
N THR A 136 -1.67 7.52 -10.39
CA THR A 136 -1.32 6.80 -11.63
C THR A 136 0.04 6.15 -11.50
N ARG A 137 0.41 5.35 -12.51
CA ARG A 137 1.73 4.75 -12.57
C ARG A 137 2.82 5.83 -12.63
N TYR A 138 3.86 5.67 -11.83
CA TYR A 138 5.08 6.46 -11.91
C TYR A 138 5.80 6.17 -13.24
N LEU A 139 6.12 7.24 -13.97
CA LEU A 139 6.84 7.19 -15.23
C LEU A 139 8.05 8.11 -15.16
N GLN A 140 9.24 7.54 -15.23
CA GLN A 140 10.48 8.30 -15.23
C GLN A 140 10.51 9.32 -16.39
N ASN A 141 11.13 10.48 -16.18
CA ASN A 141 11.38 11.52 -17.20
C ASN A 141 10.17 12.20 -17.86
N THR A 142 8.96 12.05 -17.32
CA THR A 142 7.84 12.92 -17.72
C THR A 142 7.90 14.19 -16.87
N LYS A 143 8.27 15.33 -17.48
CA LYS A 143 8.40 16.66 -16.85
C LYS A 143 7.04 17.25 -16.44
N ARG A 144 6.21 16.50 -15.69
CA ARG A 144 4.96 17.01 -15.13
C ARG A 144 5.27 17.68 -13.80
N ARG A 145 5.16 19.02 -13.76
CA ARG A 145 5.41 19.84 -12.55
C ARG A 145 4.57 19.44 -11.33
N PHE A 146 3.47 18.72 -11.55
CA PHE A 146 2.50 18.36 -10.52
C PHE A 146 2.68 16.94 -9.96
N ARG A 147 3.69 16.19 -10.41
CA ARG A 147 3.87 14.82 -9.93
C ARG A 147 4.33 14.80 -8.47
N ARG A 148 3.63 14.03 -7.62
CA ARG A 148 3.99 13.82 -6.21
C ARG A 148 4.08 12.33 -5.92
N GLN A 149 5.18 11.94 -5.28
CA GLN A 149 5.45 10.60 -4.78
C GLN A 149 6.40 10.75 -3.60
N ASP A 150 6.09 10.06 -2.50
CA ASP A 150 6.93 10.01 -1.30
C ASP A 150 6.91 8.58 -0.75
N VAL A 151 7.71 7.71 -1.37
CA VAL A 151 7.83 6.31 -0.93
C VAL A 151 8.45 6.26 0.46
N ARG A 152 9.50 7.07 0.67
CA ARG A 152 10.31 7.02 1.89
C ARG A 152 9.57 7.48 3.14
N ASN A 153 8.83 8.58 3.12
CA ASN A 153 8.21 9.12 4.33
C ASN A 153 6.68 8.99 4.32
N GLY A 154 6.06 8.97 3.14
CA GLY A 154 4.61 8.92 2.99
C GLY A 154 3.90 10.15 3.57
N ASP A 155 4.53 11.33 3.60
CA ASP A 155 3.95 12.52 4.23
C ASP A 155 3.23 13.42 3.19
N PRO A 156 1.89 13.46 3.20
CA PRO A 156 1.14 14.29 2.27
C PRO A 156 1.23 15.79 2.60
N SER A 157 1.59 16.18 3.83
CA SER A 157 1.59 17.57 4.28
C SER A 157 2.62 18.43 3.53
N ILE A 158 3.75 17.82 3.14
CA ILE A 158 4.84 18.50 2.43
C ILE A 158 4.55 18.58 0.92
N LEU A 159 4.02 17.50 0.35
CA LEU A 159 3.87 17.35 -1.10
C LEU A 159 2.53 17.84 -1.67
N CYS A 160 1.46 17.79 -0.87
CA CYS A 160 0.10 18.06 -1.35
C CYS A 160 -0.45 19.43 -0.93
N SER A 161 0.26 20.22 -0.10
CA SER A 161 -0.22 21.48 0.48
C SER A 161 -0.34 22.65 -0.49
N ARG A 162 0.21 22.55 -1.72
CA ARG A 162 0.13 23.61 -2.74
C ARG A 162 -1.11 23.56 -3.64
N TYR A 163 -1.91 22.50 -3.54
CA TYR A 163 -3.26 22.51 -4.09
C TYR A 163 -4.19 22.91 -2.95
N PRO A 164 -4.97 23.99 -3.08
CA PRO A 164 -6.07 24.23 -2.18
C PRO A 164 -7.06 23.10 -2.45
N GLN A 165 -6.87 21.97 -1.77
CA GLN A 165 -7.98 21.08 -1.62
C GLN A 165 -9.01 21.90 -0.86
N LYS A 166 -10.05 22.31 -1.59
CA LYS A 166 -11.38 22.35 -1.02
C LYS A 166 -11.75 20.91 -0.61
N THR A 167 -10.95 20.24 0.22
CA THR A 167 -11.43 19.12 1.01
C THR A 167 -12.16 19.72 2.19
N SER A 168 -13.30 20.35 1.86
CA SER A 168 -14.44 20.10 2.71
C SER A 168 -14.56 18.60 2.72
N VAL A 169 -14.29 17.96 3.86
CA VAL A 169 -14.77 16.60 4.10
C VAL A 169 -16.22 16.59 3.61
N PRO A 170 -16.59 15.71 2.66
CA PRO A 170 -17.92 15.75 2.08
C PRO A 170 -18.95 15.59 3.20
N GLU A 171 -19.68 16.68 3.50
CA GLU A 171 -20.70 16.68 4.53
C GLU A 171 -21.95 15.98 3.99
N ARG A 172 -22.31 14.83 4.56
CA ARG A 172 -23.57 14.14 4.25
C ARG A 172 -24.61 14.48 5.30
N LYS A 173 -25.69 15.15 4.90
CA LYS A 173 -26.86 15.38 5.77
C LYS A 173 -27.68 14.10 5.86
N ILE A 174 -28.03 13.73 7.09
CA ILE A 174 -28.85 12.54 7.38
C ILE A 174 -29.99 13.00 8.29
N TYR A 175 -31.19 12.53 8.01
CA TYR A 175 -32.41 12.84 8.77
C TYR A 175 -32.78 11.61 9.59
N GLY A 176 -32.98 11.80 10.89
CA GLY A 176 -33.43 10.76 11.81
C GLY A 176 -34.79 11.13 12.41
N VAL A 177 -35.57 10.12 12.80
CA VAL A 177 -36.82 10.31 13.55
C VAL A 177 -36.49 10.26 15.04
N GLU A 178 -37.13 11.11 15.84
CA GLU A 178 -36.97 11.10 17.29
C GLU A 178 -37.27 9.69 17.86
N GLY A 179 -36.37 9.16 18.70
CA GLY A 179 -36.46 7.80 19.25
C GLY A 179 -35.98 6.68 18.33
N SER A 180 -35.56 6.97 17.09
CA SER A 180 -34.95 6.00 16.18
C SER A 180 -33.41 6.01 16.24
N SER A 181 -32.78 4.90 15.86
CA SER A 181 -31.34 4.81 15.67
C SER A 181 -30.97 4.97 14.19
N THR A 182 -29.75 5.44 13.92
CA THR A 182 -29.22 5.58 12.55
C THR A 182 -27.78 5.08 12.52
N PHE A 183 -27.45 4.36 11.45
CA PHE A 183 -26.10 3.86 11.22
C PHE A 183 -25.30 4.84 10.34
N LEU A 184 -24.14 5.26 10.82
CA LEU A 184 -23.20 6.08 10.07
C LEU A 184 -22.03 5.22 9.61
N GLU A 185 -21.99 4.93 8.31
CA GLU A 185 -20.96 4.05 7.75
C GLU A 185 -19.64 4.80 7.55
N CYS A 186 -18.54 4.20 8.00
CA CYS A 186 -17.17 4.63 7.70
C CYS A 186 -16.34 3.38 7.36
N LEU A 187 -15.98 3.25 6.08
CA LEU A 187 -15.13 2.16 5.60
C LEU A 187 -13.73 2.73 5.31
N PRO A 188 -12.70 2.40 6.11
CA PRO A 188 -11.35 2.88 5.86
C PRO A 188 -10.79 2.17 4.63
N GLN A 189 -10.08 2.89 3.77
CA GLN A 189 -9.36 2.26 2.67
C GLN A 189 -8.04 1.62 3.12
N SER A 190 -7.44 2.13 4.20
CA SER A 190 -6.21 1.59 4.78
C SER A 190 -6.51 0.67 5.95
N LEU A 191 -5.96 -0.54 5.90
CA LEU A 191 -6.04 -1.51 7.01
C LEU A 191 -5.21 -1.08 8.22
N GLN A 192 -4.32 -0.10 8.06
CA GLN A 192 -3.47 0.43 9.12
C GLN A 192 -4.06 1.70 9.76
N ALA A 193 -5.19 2.20 9.25
CA ALA A 193 -5.82 3.40 9.78
C ALA A 193 -6.58 3.10 11.07
N LYS A 194 -6.36 3.93 12.10
CA LYS A 194 -7.21 3.98 13.28
C LYS A 194 -8.38 4.93 13.00
N ILE A 195 -9.61 4.42 13.11
CA ILE A 195 -10.83 5.23 12.97
C ILE A 195 -11.26 5.72 14.35
N VAL A 196 -11.61 7.01 14.44
CA VAL A 196 -12.19 7.61 15.63
C VAL A 196 -13.43 8.39 15.20
N TRP A 197 -14.55 8.15 15.89
CA TRP A 197 -15.77 8.93 15.72
C TRP A 197 -15.75 10.13 16.65
N THR A 198 -16.05 11.31 16.10
CA THR A 198 -16.22 12.53 16.90
C THR A 198 -17.59 13.13 16.67
N TYR A 199 -18.13 13.72 17.72
CA TYR A 199 -19.43 14.39 17.72
C TYR A 199 -19.30 15.83 18.20
N GLN A 200 -19.99 16.72 17.52
CA GLN A 200 -20.16 18.13 17.87
C GLN A 200 -21.64 18.50 17.69
N LYS A 201 -22.25 19.10 18.73
CA LYS A 201 -23.68 19.48 18.68
C LYS A 201 -23.88 20.75 17.87
N THR A 202 -22.98 21.72 18.03
CA THR A 202 -22.90 22.94 17.22
C THR A 202 -21.48 23.14 16.70
N ARG A 203 -21.30 23.99 15.68
CA ARG A 203 -19.96 24.27 15.10
C ARG A 203 -18.99 24.96 16.08
N SER A 204 -19.50 25.54 17.16
CA SER A 204 -18.69 26.20 18.20
C SER A 204 -18.34 25.28 19.37
N ASP A 205 -18.97 24.11 19.46
CA ASP A 205 -18.70 23.17 20.55
C ASP A 205 -17.37 22.42 20.31
N PRO A 206 -16.65 22.04 21.37
CA PRO A 206 -15.51 21.16 21.24
C PRO A 206 -15.94 19.80 20.68
N GLN A 207 -15.16 19.26 19.75
CA GLN A 207 -15.33 17.88 19.29
C GLN A 207 -15.07 16.92 20.45
N LYS A 208 -15.99 15.99 20.65
CA LYS A 208 -15.87 14.93 21.64
C LYS A 208 -15.80 13.59 20.93
N GLU A 209 -14.90 12.72 21.36
CA GLU A 209 -14.86 11.34 20.87
C GLU A 209 -16.11 10.60 21.33
N VAL A 210 -16.71 9.84 20.41
CA VAL A 210 -17.82 8.93 20.68
C VAL A 210 -17.20 7.59 21.04
N LEU A 211 -17.36 7.18 22.31
CA LEU A 211 -16.93 5.88 22.82
C LEU A 211 -17.88 4.76 22.41
#